data_AF-A0A259E7G0-F1
#
_entry.id   AF-A0A259E7G0-F1
#
_cell.length_a   1.000
_cell.length_b   1.000
_cell.length_c   1.000
_cell.angle_alpha   90.00
_cell.angle_beta   90.00
_cell.angle_gamma   90.00
#
_symmetry.space_group_name_H-M   'P 1'
#
loop_
_entity.id
_entity.type
_entity.pdbx_description
1 polymer ?
#
loop_
_entity_poly.entity_id
_entity_poly.type
_entity_poly.pdbx_seq_one_letter_code
_entity_poly.pdbx_strand_id
1 'polypeptide(L)'
;MLIQRVMRLVDEIELTPSGSVLDRIFRAEKRGWVNRADVLVRIRELRNLIAHEYAADKMAEIYEAVFMLSPELDKIAKQAADYSESLIKRVQVP
;
A
#
# COMPACT_ATOMS: atom_id res chain seq x y z
N MET A 1 0.24 7.99 1.26
CA MET A 1 -0.40 8.32 -0.03
C MET A 1 -0.88 7.07 -0.79
N LEU A 2 -0.02 6.07 -1.01
CA LEU A 2 -0.35 4.82 -1.71
C LEU A 2 -1.63 4.14 -1.17
N ILE A 3 -1.64 3.75 0.10
CA ILE A 3 -2.75 2.97 0.69
C ILE A 3 -4.10 3.71 0.65
N GLN A 4 -4.09 4.99 0.97
CA GLN A 4 -5.34 5.74 1.18
C GLN A 4 -5.90 6.38 -0.09
N ARG A 5 -5.06 6.68 -1.08
CA ARG A 5 -5.46 7.38 -2.31
C ARG A 5 -5.41 6.45 -3.52
N VAL A 6 -4.26 5.86 -3.83
CA VAL A 6 -4.09 5.02 -5.03
C VAL A 6 -4.98 3.78 -4.96
N MET A 7 -4.94 3.03 -3.85
CA MET A 7 -5.79 1.83 -3.72
C MET A 7 -7.28 2.16 -3.82
N ARG A 8 -7.69 3.28 -3.23
CA ARG A 8 -9.08 3.73 -3.24
C ARG A 8 -9.53 4.10 -4.64
N LEU A 9 -8.71 4.84 -5.38
CA LEU A 9 -9.01 5.23 -6.75
C LEU A 9 -9.13 3.99 -7.66
N VAL A 10 -8.23 3.01 -7.50
CA VAL A 10 -8.34 1.73 -8.24
C VAL A 10 -9.62 0.99 -7.90
N ASP A 11 -9.99 0.92 -6.61
CA ASP A 11 -11.28 0.31 -6.22
C ASP A 11 -12.47 1.03 -6.87
N GLU A 12 -12.45 2.36 -6.94
CA GLU A 12 -13.51 3.17 -7.57
C GLU A 12 -13.62 2.91 -9.08
N ILE A 13 -12.48 2.83 -9.79
CA ILE A 13 -12.44 2.51 -11.23
C ILE A 13 -12.98 1.09 -11.48
N GLU A 14 -12.69 0.14 -10.59
CA GLU A 14 -13.16 -1.25 -10.68
C GLU A 14 -14.60 -1.43 -10.17
N LEU A 15 -15.31 -0.34 -9.84
CA LEU A 15 -16.66 -0.38 -9.25
C LEU A 15 -16.74 -1.27 -8.01
N THR A 16 -15.62 -1.37 -7.28
CA THR A 16 -15.52 -2.21 -6.09
C THR A 16 -16.18 -1.48 -4.90
N PRO A 17 -17.01 -2.16 -4.10
CA PRO A 17 -17.65 -1.54 -2.94
C PRO A 17 -16.64 -0.90 -1.98
N SER A 18 -17.07 0.23 -1.39
CA SER A 18 -16.32 0.90 -0.34
C SER A 18 -16.04 -0.06 0.82
N GLY A 19 -14.82 -0.01 1.35
CA GLY A 19 -14.40 -0.86 2.46
C GLY A 19 -13.46 -0.13 3.41
N SER A 20 -13.11 -0.82 4.48
CA SER A 20 -12.11 -0.38 5.44
C SER A 20 -10.72 -0.28 4.79
N VAL A 21 -9.74 0.26 5.53
CA VAL A 21 -8.34 0.23 5.09
C VAL A 21 -7.82 -1.21 4.98
N LEU A 22 -8.26 -2.12 5.85
CA LEU A 22 -7.86 -3.53 5.80
C LEU A 22 -8.41 -4.21 4.56
N ASP A 23 -9.67 -3.95 4.19
CA ASP A 23 -10.26 -4.50 2.96
C ASP A 23 -9.44 -4.10 1.73
N ARG A 24 -8.99 -2.84 1.67
CA ARG A 24 -8.08 -2.38 0.61
C ARG A 24 -6.78 -3.15 0.58
N ILE A 25 -6.17 -3.37 1.75
CA ILE A 25 -4.92 -4.12 1.87
C ILE A 25 -5.09 -5.56 1.37
N PHE A 26 -6.16 -6.25 1.77
CA PHE A 26 -6.46 -7.59 1.26
C PHE A 26 -6.75 -7.60 -0.25
N ARG A 27 -7.37 -6.54 -0.79
CA ARG A 27 -7.54 -6.40 -2.24
C ARG A 27 -6.21 -6.20 -2.96
N ALA A 28 -5.25 -5.46 -2.40
CA ALA A 28 -3.91 -5.36 -2.99
C ALA A 28 -3.22 -6.72 -3.11
N GLU A 29 -3.31 -7.54 -2.07
CA GLU A 29 -2.77 -8.90 -2.10
C GLU A 29 -3.42 -9.72 -3.22
N LYS A 30 -4.75 -9.68 -3.33
CA LYS A 30 -5.48 -10.33 -4.43
C LYS A 30 -5.12 -9.81 -5.83
N ARG A 31 -4.78 -8.52 -5.94
CA ARG A 31 -4.30 -7.89 -7.19
C ARG A 31 -2.82 -8.17 -7.48
N GLY A 32 -2.11 -8.85 -6.59
CA GLY A 32 -0.69 -9.15 -6.73
C GLY A 32 0.22 -7.95 -6.48
N TRP A 33 -0.27 -6.90 -5.80
CA TRP A 33 0.54 -5.74 -5.42
C TRP A 33 1.47 -6.02 -4.25
N VAL A 34 1.21 -7.09 -3.52
CA VAL A 34 2.03 -7.57 -2.41
C VAL A 34 1.79 -9.06 -2.24
N ASN A 35 2.81 -9.82 -1.89
CA ASN A 35 2.68 -11.27 -1.69
C ASN A 35 1.90 -11.61 -0.42
N ARG A 36 2.00 -10.75 0.61
CA ARG A 36 1.29 -10.92 1.87
C ARG A 36 0.74 -9.59 2.38
N ALA A 37 -0.54 -9.56 2.71
CA ALA A 37 -1.23 -8.37 3.21
C ALA A 37 -0.59 -7.76 4.46
N ASP A 38 0.03 -8.58 5.33
CA ASP A 38 0.67 -8.13 6.57
C ASP A 38 1.82 -7.14 6.34
N VAL A 39 2.51 -7.21 5.20
CA VAL A 39 3.57 -6.26 4.85
C VAL A 39 3.03 -4.83 4.77
N LEU A 40 1.88 -4.65 4.11
CA LEU A 40 1.21 -3.36 4.02
C LEU A 40 0.67 -2.87 5.37
N VAL A 41 0.22 -3.79 6.23
CA VAL A 41 -0.18 -3.48 7.61
C VAL A 41 1.01 -2.95 8.39
N ARG A 42 2.15 -3.64 8.36
CA ARG A 42 3.39 -3.23 9.04
C ARG A 42 3.91 -1.89 8.54
N ILE A 43 3.90 -1.64 7.22
CA ILE A 43 4.28 -0.34 6.65
C ILE A 43 3.36 0.77 7.18
N ARG A 44 2.05 0.51 7.24
CA ARG A 44 1.08 1.48 7.77
C ARG A 44 1.32 1.76 9.26
N GLU A 45 1.59 0.74 10.06
CA GLU A 45 1.88 0.86 11.49
C GLU A 45 3.17 1.63 11.73
N LEU A 46 4.25 1.30 10.99
CA LEU A 46 5.51 2.04 11.05
C LEU A 46 5.32 3.52 10.70
N ARG A 47 4.54 3.82 9.66
CA ARG A 47 4.19 5.21 9.32
C ARG A 47 3.45 5.91 10.45
N ASN A 48 2.50 5.23 11.09
CA ASN A 48 1.77 5.79 12.23
C ASN A 48 2.73 6.04 13.41
N LEU A 49 3.62 5.09 13.71
CA LEU A 49 4.61 5.21 14.76
C LEU A 49 5.54 6.42 14.53
N ILE A 50 6.04 6.59 13.30
CA ILE A 50 6.88 7.75 12.92
C ILE A 50 6.13 9.08 13.08
N ALA A 51 4.82 9.10 12.81
CA ALA A 51 4.00 10.29 12.92
C ALA A 51 3.63 10.67 14.37
N HIS A 52 3.83 9.77 15.33
CA HIS A 52 3.58 10.02 16.75
C HIS A 52 4.86 10.46 17.48
N GLU A 53 4.72 11.30 18.50
CA GLU A 53 5.85 11.87 19.26
C GLU A 53 6.64 10.83 20.09
N TYR A 54 6.14 9.58 20.22
CA TYR A 54 6.83 8.46 20.88
C TYR A 54 8.03 7.91 20.09
N ALA A 55 8.34 8.50 18.93
CA ALA A 55 9.40 8.01 18.06
C ALA A 55 10.80 8.21 18.69
N ALA A 56 11.00 9.25 19.52
CA ALA A 56 12.31 9.63 20.04
C ALA A 56 13.02 8.49 20.80
N ASP A 57 12.28 7.71 21.60
CA ASP A 57 12.83 6.60 22.40
C ASP A 57 13.05 5.31 21.59
N LYS A 58 12.56 5.26 20.34
CA LYS A 58 12.59 4.07 19.46
C LYS A 58 13.27 4.33 18.12
N MET A 59 14.08 5.40 18.02
CA MET A 59 14.70 5.83 16.78
C MET A 59 15.49 4.71 16.08
N ALA A 60 16.24 3.89 16.83
CA ALA A 60 17.00 2.78 16.27
C ALA A 60 16.11 1.69 15.65
N GLU A 61 15.05 1.28 16.36
CA GLU A 61 14.08 0.29 15.88
C GLU A 61 13.31 0.81 14.65
N ILE A 62 12.95 2.10 14.66
CA ILE A 62 12.29 2.75 13.53
C ILE A 62 13.22 2.76 12.31
N TYR A 63 14.49 3.10 12.49
CA TYR A 63 15.46 3.12 11.40
C TYR A 63 15.62 1.74 10.76
N GLU A 64 15.80 0.70 11.59
CA GLU A 64 15.90 -0.68 11.11
C GLU A 64 14.62 -1.12 10.38
N ALA A 65 13.45 -0.83 10.94
CA ALA A 65 12.18 -1.17 10.32
C ALA A 65 11.96 -0.44 8.98
N VAL A 66 12.35 0.83 8.88
CA VAL A 66 12.32 1.59 7.62
C VAL A 66 13.26 0.94 6.62
N PHE A 67 14.51 0.66 6.99
CA PHE A 67 15.49 0.04 6.10
C PHE A 67 14.99 -1.30 5.55
N MET A 68 14.39 -2.14 6.40
CA MET A 68 13.87 -3.45 6.01
C MET A 68 12.60 -3.39 5.14
N LEU A 69 11.70 -2.43 5.40
CA LEU A 69 10.41 -2.34 4.69
C LEU A 69 10.44 -1.46 3.45
N SER A 70 11.41 -0.55 3.31
CA SER A 70 11.52 0.34 2.15
C SER A 70 11.61 -0.42 0.81
N PRO A 71 12.44 -1.47 0.66
CA PRO A 71 12.49 -2.22 -0.60
C PRO A 71 11.17 -2.90 -0.96
N GLU A 72 10.41 -3.34 0.04
CA GLU A 72 9.08 -3.91 -0.16
C GLU A 72 8.08 -2.83 -0.59
N LEU A 73 8.12 -1.64 0.04
CA LEU A 73 7.29 -0.52 -0.35
C LEU A 73 7.54 -0.09 -1.80
N ASP A 74 8.80 -0.04 -2.23
CA ASP A 74 9.16 0.30 -3.62
C ASP A 74 8.61 -0.71 -4.62
N LYS A 75 8.73 -2.01 -4.31
CA LYS A 75 8.14 -3.07 -5.15
C LYS A 75 6.62 -2.94 -5.24
N ILE A 76 5.94 -2.73 -4.12
CA ILE A 76 4.48 -2.56 -4.07
C ILE A 76 4.06 -1.34 -4.88
N ALA A 77 4.77 -0.22 -4.76
CA ALA A 77 4.49 0.99 -5.51
C ALA A 77 4.62 0.75 -7.03
N LYS A 78 5.66 0.01 -7.44
CA LYS A 78 5.83 -0.39 -8.84
C LYS A 78 4.70 -1.29 -9.32
N GLN A 79 4.34 -2.32 -8.57
CA GLN A 79 3.25 -3.22 -8.94
C GLN A 79 1.90 -2.49 -9.05
N ALA A 80 1.63 -1.54 -8.15
CA ALA A 80 0.43 -0.71 -8.22
C ALA A 80 0.42 0.19 -9.47
N ALA A 81 1.58 0.75 -9.86
CA ALA A 81 1.71 1.54 -11.08
C ALA A 81 1.50 0.69 -12.33
N ASP A 82 2.16 -0.47 -12.42
CA ASP A 82 2.03 -1.42 -13.54
C ASP A 82 0.57 -1.90 -13.68
N TYR A 83 -0.08 -2.19 -12.55
CA TYR A 83 -1.50 -2.54 -12.52
C TYR A 83 -2.39 -1.40 -13.06
N SER A 84 -2.13 -0.17 -12.62
CA SER A 84 -2.89 1.01 -13.05
C SER A 84 -2.75 1.26 -14.56
N GLU A 85 -1.56 1.05 -15.12
CA GLU A 85 -1.35 1.13 -16.56
C GLU A 85 -2.17 0.08 -17.32
N SER A 86 -2.20 -1.16 -16.82
CA SER A 86 -3.00 -2.24 -17.40
C SER A 86 -4.50 -1.95 -17.34
N LEU A 87 -4.95 -1.29 -16.27
CA LEU A 87 -6.35 -0.93 -16.08
C LEU A 87 -6.79 0.15 -17.07
N ILE A 88 -5.97 1.19 -17.27
CA ILE A 88 -6.23 2.24 -18.27
C ILE A 88 -6.37 1.63 -19.66
N LYS A 89 -5.47 0.70 -20.04
CA LYS A 89 -5.55 0.01 -21.33
C LYS A 89 -6.85 -0.77 -21.49
N ARG A 90 -7.39 -1.38 -20.43
CA ARG A 90 -8.66 -2.12 -20.46
C ARG A 90 -9.87 -1.20 -20.59
N VAL A 91 -9.84 -0.03 -19.95
CA VAL A 91 -10.95 0.94 -19.97
C VAL A 91 -10.98 1.74 -21.28
N GLN A 92 -9.85 1.86 -21.99
CA GLN A 92 -9.73 2.61 -23.26
C GLN A 92 -9.99 1.79 -24.53
N VAL A 93 -10.23 0.48 -24.43
CA VAL A 93 -10.64 -0.33 -25.60
C VAL A 93 -12.17 -0.18 -25.78
N PRO A 94 -12.63 0.30 -26.95
CA PRO A 94 -14.06 0.54 -27.22
C PRO A 94 -14.89 -0.75 -27.28
#